data_AF-A0A662TZN4-F1
#
_entry.id   AF-A0A662TZN4-F1
#
_cell.length_a   1.000
_cell.length_b   1.000
_cell.length_c   1.000
_cell.angle_alpha   90.00
_cell.angle_beta   90.00
_cell.angle_gamma   90.00
#
_symmetry.space_group_name_H-M   'P 1'
#
loop_
_entity.id
_entity.type
_entity.pdbx_description
1 polymer ?
#
loop_
_entity_poly.entity_id
_entity_poly.type
_entity_poly.pdbx_seq_one_letter_code
_entity_poly.pdbx_strand_id
1 'polypeptide(L)'
;MNRDMKNGFDDLKDLLKRDSNPPSEKGEEEVKTTGAGALGGLMIGGLLGLLGGPAGVIIGAIIGGIIGDQIEYNQELERRKAKARRHTL
;
A
#
# COMPACT_ATOMS: atom_id res chain seq x y z
N MET A 1 21.22 9.69 21.05
CA MET A 1 20.20 8.96 20.27
C MET A 1 19.21 9.98 19.76
N ASN A 2 19.28 10.30 18.46
CA ASN A 2 18.75 11.53 17.85
C ASN A 2 17.22 11.58 17.87
N ARG A 3 16.66 12.74 18.23
CA ARG A 3 15.21 12.99 18.31
C ARG A 3 14.51 12.80 16.96
N ASP A 4 15.22 13.08 15.87
CA ASP A 4 14.69 13.05 14.50
C ASP A 4 14.28 11.65 14.04
N MET A 5 14.98 10.62 14.54
CA MET A 5 14.70 9.22 14.18
C MET A 5 13.47 8.66 14.91
N LYS A 6 13.11 9.24 16.07
CA LYS A 6 11.94 8.81 16.83
C LYS A 6 10.65 9.30 16.17
N ASN A 7 10.65 10.57 15.75
CA ASN A 7 9.49 11.18 15.10
C ASN A 7 9.12 10.48 13.78
N GLY A 8 10.10 10.14 12.95
CA GLY A 8 9.84 9.42 11.69
C GLY A 8 9.30 8.00 11.88
N PHE A 9 9.64 7.35 12.99
CA PHE A 9 9.11 6.03 13.32
C PHE A 9 7.69 6.11 13.89
N ASP A 10 7.40 7.17 14.65
CA ASP A 10 6.05 7.43 15.17
C ASP A 10 5.06 7.79 14.06
N ASP A 11 5.45 8.60 13.07
CA ASP A 11 4.63 8.90 11.89
C ASP A 11 4.36 7.63 11.05
N LEU A 12 5.39 6.81 10.84
CA LEU A 12 5.26 5.52 10.16
C LEU A 12 4.31 4.58 10.92
N LYS A 13 4.42 4.56 12.25
CA LYS A 13 3.56 3.78 13.12
C LYS A 13 2.12 4.29 13.11
N ASP A 14 1.90 5.59 12.97
CA ASP A 14 0.58 6.18 12.83
C ASP A 14 -0.03 5.92 11.45
N LEU A 15 0.79 5.86 10.38
CA LEU A 15 0.37 5.39 9.07
C LEU A 15 -0.04 3.90 9.11
N LEU A 16 0.74 3.06 9.78
CA LEU A 16 0.43 1.64 10.00
C LEU A 16 -0.81 1.44 10.89
N LYS A 17 -1.00 2.28 11.91
CA LYS A 17 -2.18 2.23 12.79
C LYS A 17 -3.45 2.71 12.09
N ARG A 18 -3.35 3.63 11.14
CA ARG A 18 -4.49 4.09 10.34
C ARG A 18 -5.06 3.01 9.42
N ASP A 19 -4.21 2.10 8.96
CA ASP A 19 -4.59 1.00 8.07
C ASP A 19 -5.13 -0.24 8.84
N SER A 20 -4.91 -0.30 10.15
CA SER A 20 -5.38 -1.41 11.00
C SER A 20 -6.86 -1.31 11.40
N ASN A 21 -7.58 -0.30 10.93
CA ASN A 21 -9.04 -0.24 11.10
C ASN A 21 -9.67 -0.88 9.84
N PRO A 22 -10.35 -2.04 9.92
CA PRO A 22 -10.92 -2.69 8.74
C PRO A 22 -11.88 -1.71 8.05
N PRO A 23 -11.85 -1.59 6.71
CA PRO A 23 -12.67 -0.63 6.01
C PRO A 23 -14.13 -1.09 6.05
N SER A 24 -14.85 -0.67 7.09
CA SER A 24 -16.30 -0.60 7.04
C SER A 24 -16.67 0.55 6.10
N GLU A 25 -17.16 0.16 4.93
CA GLU A 25 -18.06 0.91 4.04
C GLU A 25 -17.90 2.43 3.99
N LYS A 26 -17.37 2.92 2.87
CA LYS A 26 -18.04 3.96 2.10
C LYS A 26 -17.80 3.69 0.63
N GLY A 27 -18.87 3.31 -0.05
CA GLY A 27 -18.88 3.13 -1.48
C GLY A 27 -18.69 4.46 -2.18
N GLU A 28 -17.71 4.52 -3.07
CA GLU A 28 -17.71 5.43 -4.21
C GLU A 28 -17.14 4.63 -5.37
N GLU A 29 -18.01 4.33 -6.33
CA GLU A 29 -17.65 3.77 -7.62
C GLU A 29 -16.91 4.83 -8.43
N GLU A 30 -15.58 4.84 -8.37
CA GLU A 30 -14.73 5.29 -9.46
C GLU A 30 -13.59 4.29 -9.58
N VAL A 31 -13.13 4.02 -10.80
CA VAL A 31 -11.95 3.21 -11.04
C VAL A 31 -10.74 4.01 -10.54
N LYS A 32 -10.52 3.96 -9.23
CA LYS A 32 -9.41 4.55 -8.52
C LYS A 32 -8.69 3.39 -7.88
N THR A 33 -7.51 3.07 -8.42
CA THR A 33 -6.54 2.23 -7.73
C THR A 33 -6.51 2.72 -6.29
N THR A 34 -6.83 1.86 -5.33
CA THR A 34 -7.10 2.32 -3.96
C THR A 34 -5.83 2.81 -3.28
N GLY A 35 -4.68 2.71 -3.98
CA GLY A 35 -3.35 2.99 -3.48
C GLY A 35 -2.90 1.98 -2.43
N ALA A 36 -3.72 0.96 -2.13
CA ALA A 36 -3.43 -0.02 -1.09
C ALA A 36 -2.27 -0.93 -1.51
N GLY A 37 -2.20 -1.28 -2.80
CA GLY A 37 -1.07 -1.97 -3.40
C GLY A 37 0.19 -1.12 -3.28
N ALA A 38 0.13 0.15 -3.66
CA ALA A 38 1.26 1.07 -3.56
C ALA A 38 1.76 1.24 -2.11
N LEU A 39 0.85 1.46 -1.15
CA LEU A 39 1.21 1.62 0.27
C LEU A 39 1.74 0.32 0.88
N GLY A 40 1.10 -0.82 0.61
CA GLY A 40 1.57 -2.13 1.06
C GLY A 40 2.93 -2.47 0.48
N GLY A 41 3.13 -2.18 -0.80
CA GLY A 41 4.41 -2.30 -1.48
C GLY A 41 5.49 -1.41 -0.87
N LEU A 42 5.17 -0.15 -0.56
CA LEU A 42 6.08 0.81 0.07
C LEU A 42 6.52 0.32 1.46
N MET A 43 5.58 -0.19 2.26
CA MET A 43 5.89 -0.76 3.58
C MET A 43 6.81 -1.97 3.49
N ILE A 44 6.44 -2.98 2.69
CA ILE A 44 7.22 -4.21 2.56
C ILE A 44 8.61 -3.89 1.98
N GLY A 45 8.67 -3.07 0.93
CA GLY A 45 9.90 -2.65 0.30
C GLY A 45 10.81 -1.85 1.24
N GLY A 46 10.25 -0.92 2.02
CA GLY A 46 10.99 -0.15 3.02
C GLY A 46 11.54 -1.02 4.15
N LEU A 47 10.76 -1.99 4.63
CA LEU A 47 11.19 -2.95 5.66
C LEU A 47 12.34 -3.84 5.16
N LEU A 48 12.25 -4.35 3.93
CA LEU A 48 13.34 -5.12 3.31
C LEU A 48 14.59 -4.25 3.09
N GLY A 49 14.39 -2.98 2.72
CA GLY A 49 15.45 -2.00 2.55
C GLY A 49 16.24 -1.69 3.82
N LEU A 50 15.69 -1.98 5.01
CA LEU A 50 16.36 -1.77 6.30
C LEU A 50 17.67 -2.56 6.43
N LEU A 51 17.77 -3.71 5.74
CA LEU A 51 18.99 -4.51 5.64
C LEU A 51 20.17 -3.74 5.02
N GLY A 52 19.88 -2.78 4.13
CA GLY A 52 20.87 -1.91 3.48
C GLY A 52 21.05 -0.55 4.17
N GLY A 53 20.42 -0.33 5.33
CA GLY A 53 20.44 0.96 6.03
C GLY A 53 19.48 2.01 5.44
N PRO A 54 19.61 3.30 5.82
CA PRO A 54 18.64 4.34 5.48
C PRO A 54 18.43 4.54 3.96
N ALA A 55 19.50 4.45 3.17
CA ALA A 55 19.39 4.53 1.71
C ALA A 55 18.64 3.32 1.13
N GLY A 56 18.84 2.13 1.70
CA GLY A 56 18.13 0.91 1.31
C GLY A 56 16.62 1.01 1.56
N VAL A 57 16.20 1.60 2.69
CA VAL A 57 14.78 1.84 3.01
C VAL A 57 14.12 2.71 1.94
N ILE A 58 14.74 3.82 1.54
CA ILE A 58 14.19 4.74 0.55
C ILE A 58 14.04 4.03 -0.81
N ILE A 59 15.11 3.35 -1.26
CA ILE A 59 15.11 2.64 -2.55
C ILE A 59 14.10 1.49 -2.54
N GLY A 60 14.07 0.71 -1.46
CA GLY A 60 13.15 -0.41 -1.30
C GLY A 60 11.69 0.04 -1.27
N ALA A 61 11.38 1.13 -0.56
CA ALA A 61 10.05 1.71 -0.49
C ALA A 61 9.54 2.19 -1.85
N ILE A 62 10.38 2.86 -2.64
CA ILE A 62 10.02 3.33 -3.98
C ILE A 62 9.74 2.14 -4.92
N ILE A 63 10.66 1.16 -4.97
CA ILE A 63 10.50 -0.03 -5.82
C ILE A 63 9.27 -0.83 -5.41
N GLY A 64 9.11 -1.06 -4.10
CA GLY A 64 7.99 -1.80 -3.55
C GLY A 64 6.65 -1.13 -3.86
N GLY A 65 6.56 0.19 -3.72
CA GLY A 65 5.36 0.95 -4.05
C GLY A 65 4.98 0.87 -5.52
N ILE A 66 5.94 0.99 -6.44
CA ILE A 66 5.70 0.88 -7.88
C ILE A 66 5.21 -0.54 -8.26
N ILE A 67 5.78 -1.58 -7.66
CA ILE A 67 5.36 -2.97 -7.90
C ILE A 67 3.97 -3.21 -7.30
N GLY A 68 3.73 -2.72 -6.09
CA GLY A 68 2.46 -2.87 -5.40
C GLY A 68 1.29 -2.21 -6.14
N ASP A 69 1.51 -1.00 -6.66
CA ASP A 69 0.53 -0.28 -7.48
C ASP A 69 0.15 -1.06 -8.76
N GLN A 70 1.15 -1.64 -9.44
CA GLN A 70 0.92 -2.47 -10.62
C GLN A 70 0.14 -3.76 -10.33
N ILE A 71 0.37 -4.38 -9.16
CA ILE A 71 -0.37 -5.57 -8.75
C ILE A 71 -1.85 -5.22 -8.51
N GLU A 72 -2.12 -4.07 -7.90
CA GLU A 72 -3.47 -3.58 -7.67
C GLU A 72 -4.21 -3.27 -8.98
N TYR A 73 -3.54 -2.62 -9.93
CA TYR A 73 -4.08 -2.34 -11.26
C TYR A 73 -4.59 -3.60 -11.97
N ASN A 74 -3.86 -4.72 -11.86
CA ASN A 74 -4.28 -5.98 -12.47
C ASN A 74 -5.47 -6.65 -11.75
N GLN A 75 -5.61 -6.46 -10.44
CA GLN A 75 -6.71 -7.05 -9.68
C GLN A 75 -8.06 -6.40 -9.96
N GLU A 76 -8.07 -5.10 -10.27
CA GLU A 76 -9.32 -4.40 -10.61
C GLU A 76 -9.92 -4.92 -11.92
N LEU A 77 -9.09 -5.21 -12.92
CA LEU A 77 -9.53 -5.78 -14.20
C LEU A 77 -10.19 -7.16 -14.02
N GLU A 78 -9.61 -8.02 -13.18
CA GLU A 78 -10.15 -9.35 -12.88
C GLU A 78 -11.44 -9.28 -12.04
N ARG A 79 -11.47 -8.41 -11.01
CA ARG A 79 -12.66 -8.21 -10.17
C ARG A 79 -13.83 -7.63 -10.95
N ARG A 80 -13.58 -6.73 -11.90
CA ARG A 80 -14.63 -6.18 -12.79
C ARG A 80 -15.21 -7.25 -13.71
N LYS A 81 -14.38 -8.13 -14.27
CA LYS A 81 -14.84 -9.27 -15.09
C LYS A 81 -15.65 -10.28 -14.28
N ALA A 82 -15.27 -10.54 -13.03
CA ALA A 82 -15.99 -11.46 -12.14
C ALA A 82 -17.35 -10.89 -11.69
N LYS A 83 -17.43 -9.58 -11.40
CA LYS A 83 -18.70 -8.91 -11.05
C LYS A 83 -19.67 -8.85 -12.24
N ALA A 84 -19.17 -8.61 -13.47
CA ALA A 84 -20.02 -8.53 -14.66
C ALA A 84 -20.78 -9.84 -14.98
N ARG A 85 -20.21 -11.02 -14.69
CA ARG A 85 -20.89 -12.31 -14.92
C ARG A 85 -22.01 -12.62 -13.94
N ARG A 86 -22.01 -12.01 -12.74
CA ARG A 86 -23.03 -12.28 -11.73
C ARG A 86 -24.32 -11.48 -11.93
N HIS A 87 -24.29 -10.40 -12.71
CA HIS A 87 -25.45 -9.52 -12.91
C HIS A 87 -26.28 -9.88 -14.16
N THR A 88 -25.87 -10.92 -14.90
CA THR A 88 -26.54 -11.42 -16.10
C THR A 88 -27.24 -12.78 -15.89
N LEU A 89 -27.37 -13.24 -14.65
CA LEU A 89 -28.07 -14.48 -14.28
C LEU A 89 -29.27 -14.19 -13.40
#